data_AF-A0A6S6WQP6-F1
#
_entry.id   AF-A0A6S6WQP6-F1
#
_cell.length_a   1.000
_cell.length_b   1.000
_cell.length_c   1.000
_cell.angle_alpha   90.00
_cell.angle_beta   90.00
_cell.angle_gamma   90.00
#
_symmetry.space_group_name_H-M   'P 1'
#
loop_
_entity.id
_entity.type
_entity.pdbx_description
1 polymer ?
#
loop_
_entity_poly.entity_id
_entity_poly.type
_entity_poly.pdbx_seq_one_letter_code
_entity_poly.pdbx_strand_id
1 'polypeptide(L)'
;MPASLDTLFALRDNDQGLPSPQTLLDVLRQMILEFPQVFILVEALDEYMLRPELMGVLATMAEWQLQNLHLLITSRGEQEIENILKDYAGEKYTVDIDSVVDR
;
A
#
# COMPACT_ATOMS: atom_id res chain seq x y z
N MET A 1 -1.40 -9.78 -18.55
CA MET A 1 -1.23 -10.13 -17.13
C MET A 1 0.26 -10.00 -16.85
N PRO A 2 0.67 -9.38 -15.74
CA PRO A 2 2.08 -9.34 -15.37
C PRO A 2 2.64 -10.75 -15.19
N ALA A 3 3.83 -11.01 -15.74
CA ALA A 3 4.40 -12.36 -15.76
C ALA A 3 4.69 -12.88 -14.34
N SER A 4 4.96 -11.97 -13.40
CA SER A 4 5.14 -12.26 -11.98
C SER A 4 3.88 -12.84 -11.34
N LEU A 5 2.71 -12.34 -11.74
CA LEU A 5 1.43 -12.80 -11.23
C LEU A 5 1.06 -14.18 -11.79
N ASP A 6 1.34 -14.44 -13.06
CA ASP A 6 1.13 -15.76 -13.67
C ASP A 6 2.00 -16.83 -12.98
N THR A 7 3.26 -16.48 -12.67
CA THR A 7 4.18 -17.35 -11.93
C THR A 7 3.66 -17.65 -10.52
N LEU A 8 3.13 -16.64 -9.83
CA LEU A 8 2.55 -16.79 -8.50
C LEU A 8 1.34 -17.74 -8.51
N PHE A 9 0.46 -17.64 -9.49
CA PHE A 9 -0.69 -18.55 -9.62
C PHE A 9 -0.25 -20.00 -9.91
N ALA A 10 0.75 -20.19 -10.77
CA ALA A 10 1.28 -21.53 -11.05
C ALA A 10 1.90 -22.22 -9.82
N LEU A 11 2.42 -21.48 -8.84
CA LEU A 11 2.92 -22.05 -7.58
C LEU A 11 1.81 -22.63 -6.71
N ARG A 12 0.63 -21.98 -6.70
CA ARG A 12 -0.55 -22.46 -5.97
C ARG A 12 -1.07 -23.77 -6.55
N ASP A 13 -1.08 -23.91 -7.87
CA ASP A 13 -1.58 -25.11 -8.57
C ASP A 13 -0.69 -26.34 -8.37
N ASN A 14 0.54 -26.16 -7.87
CA ASN A 14 1.51 -27.21 -7.61
C ASN A 14 1.61 -27.62 -6.12
N ASP A 15 0.59 -27.34 -5.30
CA ASP A 15 0.51 -27.66 -3.86
C ASP A 15 1.68 -27.11 -3.01
N GLN A 16 2.40 -26.08 -3.48
CA GLN A 16 3.53 -25.47 -2.76
C GLN A 16 3.11 -24.54 -1.60
N GLY A 17 1.82 -24.56 -1.23
CA GLY A 17 1.25 -23.74 -0.16
C GLY A 17 0.88 -22.32 -0.59
N LEU A 18 0.33 -21.55 0.35
CA LEU A 18 0.02 -20.14 0.12
C LEU A 18 1.32 -19.32 0.11
N PRO A 19 1.45 -18.34 -0.80
CA PRO A 19 2.63 -17.47 -0.84
C PRO A 19 2.76 -16.66 0.45
N SER A 20 4.00 -16.41 0.87
CA SER A 20 4.27 -15.56 2.02
C SER A 20 3.91 -14.08 1.73
N PRO A 21 3.64 -13.25 2.74
CA PRO A 21 3.44 -11.81 2.54
C PRO A 21 4.58 -11.13 1.79
N GLN A 22 5.83 -11.54 2.03
CA GLN A 22 7.00 -11.01 1.31
C GLN A 22 6.94 -11.37 -0.19
N THR A 23 6.57 -12.61 -0.51
CA THR A 23 6.41 -13.05 -1.91
C THR A 23 5.33 -12.24 -2.61
N LEU A 24 4.22 -11.92 -1.93
CA LEU A 24 3.16 -11.07 -2.46
C LEU A 24 3.66 -9.64 -2.71
N LEU A 25 4.43 -9.07 -1.79
CA LEU A 25 5.04 -7.74 -1.94
C LEU A 25 6.02 -7.68 -3.11
N ASP A 26 6.85 -8.71 -3.28
CA ASP A 26 7.81 -8.79 -4.39
C ASP A 26 7.10 -8.84 -5.75
N VAL A 27 6.04 -9.66 -5.84
CA VAL A 27 5.21 -9.75 -7.06
C VAL A 27 4.50 -8.42 -7.32
N LEU A 28 3.92 -7.79 -6.30
CA LEU A 28 3.28 -6.48 -6.44
C LEU A 28 4.26 -5.42 -6.96
N ARG A 29 5.48 -5.38 -6.40
CA ARG A 29 6.53 -4.47 -6.87
C ARG A 29 6.90 -4.72 -8.33
N GLN A 30 7.04 -5.98 -8.73
CA GLN A 30 7.31 -6.34 -10.13
C GLN A 30 6.16 -5.89 -11.04
N MET A 31 4.91 -6.13 -10.64
CA MET A 31 3.73 -5.67 -11.39
C MET A 31 3.76 -4.16 -11.57
N ILE A 32 4.09 -3.39 -10.52
CA ILE A 32 4.14 -1.93 -10.58
C ILE A 32 5.17 -1.44 -11.61
N LEU A 33 6.33 -2.09 -11.69
CA LEU A 33 7.40 -1.71 -12.63
C LEU A 33 7.04 -1.95 -14.10
N GLU A 34 6.02 -2.77 -14.39
CA GLU A 34 5.56 -3.02 -15.77
C GLU A 34 4.67 -1.90 -16.33
N PHE A 35 4.17 -0.99 -15.48
CA PHE A 35 3.27 0.09 -15.90
C PHE A 35 3.95 1.47 -15.78
N PRO A 36 3.66 2.40 -16.71
CA PRO A 36 4.23 3.74 -16.66
C PRO A 36 3.87 4.51 -15.39
N GLN A 37 2.65 4.34 -14.88
CA GLN A 37 2.12 4.97 -13.67
C GLN A 37 1.12 4.02 -13.01
N VAL A 38 1.17 3.90 -11.68
CA VAL A 38 0.28 3.07 -10.87
C VAL A 38 -0.24 3.89 -9.71
N PHE A 39 -1.56 3.81 -9.51
CA PHE A 39 -2.26 4.48 -8.41
C PHE A 39 -2.95 3.40 -7.57
N ILE A 40 -2.70 3.41 -6.25
CA ILE A 40 -3.36 2.51 -5.31
C ILE A 40 -4.14 3.36 -4.31
N LEU A 41 -5.44 3.07 -4.21
CA LEU A 41 -6.34 3.66 -3.21
C LEU A 41 -6.50 2.69 -2.05
N VAL A 42 -6.23 3.15 -0.84
CA VAL A 42 -6.49 2.42 0.42
C VAL A 42 -7.61 3.14 1.17
N GLU A 43 -8.78 2.51 1.23
CA GLU A 43 -10.03 3.05 1.78
C GLU A 43 -10.73 1.97 2.63
N ALA A 44 -11.09 2.17 3.89
CA ALA A 44 -10.63 3.20 4.85
C ALA A 44 -9.65 2.56 5.84
N LEU A 45 -8.51 3.20 6.06
CA LEU A 45 -7.38 2.60 6.78
C LEU A 45 -7.71 2.26 8.25
N ASP A 46 -8.52 3.07 8.91
CA ASP A 46 -8.91 2.92 10.31
C ASP A 46 -9.80 1.69 10.59
N GLU A 47 -10.52 1.21 9.58
CA GLU A 47 -11.43 0.07 9.67
C GLU A 47 -10.70 -1.29 9.63
N TYR A 48 -9.41 -1.31 9.32
CA TYR A 48 -8.61 -2.54 9.31
C TYR A 48 -8.12 -2.91 10.71
N MET A 49 -8.44 -4.12 11.16
CA MET A 49 -8.15 -4.58 12.53
C MET A 49 -6.68 -4.90 12.79
N LEU A 50 -5.91 -5.29 11.76
CA LEU A 50 -4.49 -5.67 11.86
C LEU A 50 -3.58 -4.52 11.40
N ARG A 51 -3.78 -3.34 11.99
CA ARG A 51 -3.10 -2.09 11.60
C ARG A 51 -1.57 -2.22 11.55
N PRO A 52 -0.87 -2.88 12.51
CA PRO A 52 0.59 -2.97 12.46
C PRO A 52 1.12 -3.69 11.21
N GLU A 53 0.41 -4.73 10.75
CA GLU A 53 0.81 -5.50 9.57
C GLU A 53 0.62 -4.69 8.29
N LEU A 54 -0.53 -4.02 8.16
CA LEU A 54 -0.80 -3.13 7.03
C LEU A 54 0.15 -1.92 7.03
N MET A 55 0.50 -1.39 8.19
CA MET A 55 1.50 -0.33 8.32
C MET A 55 2.89 -0.82 7.86
N GLY A 56 3.29 -2.03 8.22
CA GLY A 56 4.54 -2.63 7.74
C GLY A 56 4.57 -2.80 6.21
N VAL A 57 3.43 -3.18 5.62
CA VAL A 57 3.24 -3.23 4.17
C VAL A 57 3.43 -1.85 3.53
N LEU A 58 2.73 -0.81 4.04
CA LEU A 58 2.83 0.55 3.51
C LEU A 58 4.23 1.13 3.67
N ALA A 59 4.90 0.88 4.80
CA ALA A 59 6.28 1.26 5.03
C ALA A 59 7.22 0.61 4.01
N THR A 60 7.07 -0.70 3.80
CA THR A 60 7.84 -1.44 2.78
C THR A 60 7.62 -0.85 1.38
N MET A 61 6.38 -0.50 1.04
CA MET A 61 6.05 0.12 -0.25
C MET A 61 6.68 1.51 -0.40
N ALA A 62 6.69 2.32 0.66
CA ALA A 62 7.33 3.64 0.68
C ALA A 62 8.85 3.54 0.50
N GLU A 63 9.49 2.53 1.10
CA GLU A 63 10.92 2.26 0.97
C GLU A 63 11.34 1.85 -0.46
N TRP A 64 10.41 1.39 -1.30
CA TRP A 64 10.74 1.09 -2.69
C TRP A 64 11.14 2.33 -3.50
N GLN A 65 10.72 3.52 -3.06
CA GLN A 65 11.03 4.81 -3.70
C GLN A 65 10.74 4.84 -5.21
N LEU A 66 9.64 4.18 -5.62
CA LEU A 66 9.23 4.09 -7.02
C LEU A 66 8.51 5.36 -7.45
N GLN A 67 9.09 6.09 -8.40
CA GLN A 67 8.51 7.35 -8.91
C GLN A 67 7.20 7.16 -9.69
N ASN A 68 6.92 5.95 -10.16
CA ASN A 68 5.69 5.61 -10.87
C ASN A 68 4.58 5.09 -9.94
N LEU A 69 4.83 4.97 -8.63
CA LEU A 69 3.84 4.53 -7.65
C LEU A 69 3.27 5.72 -6.89
N HIS A 70 1.95 5.83 -6.88
CA HIS A 70 1.21 6.84 -6.13
C HIS A 70 0.23 6.14 -5.18
N LEU A 71 0.29 6.47 -3.89
CA LEU A 71 -0.61 5.95 -2.87
C LEU A 71 -1.54 7.07 -2.41
N LEU A 72 -2.85 6.81 -2.48
CA LEU A 72 -3.87 7.64 -1.84
C LEU A 72 -4.48 6.82 -0.71
N ILE A 73 -4.42 7.34 0.50
CA ILE A 73 -4.88 6.67 1.70
C ILE A 73 -5.90 7.57 2.36
N THR A 74 -7.03 7.00 2.75
CA THR A 74 -8.06 7.68 3.53
C THR A 74 -8.22 7.01 4.89
N SER A 75 -8.51 7.82 5.90
CA SER A 75 -8.77 7.35 7.25
C SER A 75 -9.54 8.40 8.03
N ARG A 76 -10.10 8.02 9.17
CA ARG A 76 -10.40 8.97 10.25
C ARG A 76 -9.12 9.60 10.79
N GLY A 77 -9.23 10.78 11.38
CA GLY A 77 -8.15 11.52 12.06
C GLY A 77 -7.75 10.89 13.39
N GLU A 78 -7.36 9.61 13.39
CA GLU A 78 -6.82 8.95 14.57
C GLU A 78 -5.34 9.29 14.73
N GLN A 79 -4.95 9.81 15.90
CA GLN A 79 -3.58 10.27 16.17
C GLN A 79 -2.50 9.21 15.89
N GLU A 80 -2.80 7.93 16.14
CA GLU A 80 -1.89 6.82 15.85
C GLU A 80 -1.61 6.70 14.34
N ILE A 81 -2.65 6.76 13.52
CA ILE A 81 -2.55 6.69 12.06
C ILE A 81 -1.80 7.91 11.54
N GLU A 82 -2.15 9.11 12.02
CA GLU A 82 -1.46 10.34 11.63
C GLU A 82 0.03 10.29 11.92
N ASN A 83 0.42 9.87 13.12
CA ASN A 83 1.82 9.84 13.53
C ASN A 83 2.64 8.93 12.63
N ILE A 84 2.08 7.78 12.26
CA ILE A 84 2.76 6.81 11.39
C ILE A 84 2.85 7.34 9.97
N LEU A 85 1.74 7.84 9.40
CA LEU A 85 1.73 8.33 8.02
C LEU A 85 2.57 9.59 7.81
N LYS A 86 2.72 10.44 8.84
CA LYS A 86 3.59 11.64 8.78
C LYS A 86 5.04 11.30 8.44
N ASP A 87 5.55 10.17 8.93
CA ASP A 87 6.93 9.75 8.67
C ASP A 87 7.16 9.33 7.21
N TYR A 88 6.10 8.89 6.49
CA TYR A 88 6.21 8.40 5.11
C TYR A 88 5.70 9.40 4.07
N ALA A 89 4.52 9.98 4.30
CA ALA A 89 3.89 10.92 3.37
C ALA A 89 4.46 12.34 3.57
N GLY A 90 4.80 12.71 4.80
CA GLY A 90 5.15 14.08 5.17
C GLY A 90 3.92 15.00 5.25
N GLU A 91 3.98 16.02 6.12
CA GLU A 91 2.83 16.89 6.45
C GLU A 91 2.21 17.58 5.22
N LYS A 92 3.01 17.89 4.20
CA LYS A 92 2.53 18.56 2.97
C LYS A 92 1.54 17.71 2.15
N TYR A 93 1.59 16.39 2.32
CA TYR A 93 0.80 15.44 1.53
C TYR A 93 -0.37 14.84 2.33
N THR A 94 -0.62 15.37 3.51
CA THR A 94 -1.79 15.04 4.34
C THR A 94 -2.82 16.16 4.22
N VAL A 95 -4.06 15.80 3.93
CA VAL A 95 -5.19 16.73 3.87
C VAL A 95 -6.23 16.31 4.88
N ASP A 96 -6.53 17.18 5.84
CA ASP A 96 -7.67 17.04 6.72
C ASP A 96 -8.93 17.52 5.98
N ILE A 97 -9.84 16.60 5.66
CA ILE A 97 -11.05 16.91 4.90
C ILE A 97 -11.98 17.83 5.70
N ASP A 98 -12.06 17.68 7.02
CA ASP A 98 -12.96 18.49 7.85
C ASP A 98 -12.50 19.95 7.85
N SER A 99 -11.19 20.20 7.75
CA SER A 99 -10.63 21.56 7.63
C SER A 99 -10.98 22.28 6.31
N VAL A 100 -11.46 21.55 5.29
CA VAL A 100 -11.74 22.09 3.94
C VAL A 100 -13.24 22.37 3.74
N VAL A 101 -14.11 21.73 4.52
CA VAL A 101 -15.57 21.82 4.36
C VAL A 101 -16.15 23.10 4.99
N ASP A 102 -15.42 23.78 5.87
CA ASP A 102 -15.83 25.04 6.54
C ASP A 102 -15.53 26.33 5.71
N ARG A 103 -15.78 26.33 4.39
CA ARG A 103 -15.67 27.53 3.53
C ARG A 103 -16.93 27.86 2.73
#